data_AF-A0A850AYS1-F1
#
_entry.id   AF-A0A850AYS1-F1
#
_cell.length_a   1.000
_cell.length_b   1.000
_cell.length_c   1.000
_cell.angle_alpha   90.00
_cell.angle_beta   90.00
_cell.angle_gamma   90.00
#
_symmetry.space_group_name_H-M   'P 1'
#
loop_
_entity.id
_entity.type
_entity.pdbx_description
1 polymer ?
#
loop_
_entity_poly.entity_id
_entity_poly.type
_entity_poly.pdbx_seq_one_letter_code
_entity_poly.pdbx_strand_id
1 'polypeptide(L)'
;MATSERYLIVPFAPGESPFHAKGVQYVDAIAYYKEHIPGGWEGIVGGIDEPKLKAYLSQRFLAGAWYDVFPYVAVHRIASISVGQPYLDFIRRMAGWLIDRQFRGIYRVFLKIGRPDAVAQGLPGIASKYYDFLRVDVKQIGPGHYETRAGGLPVVVAPTYQAASEVAVIKALEIAGGRNIRHRWMPTEPDGEAHGLPLVRVRREIRWESGRIVNE
;
A
#
# COMPACT_ATOMS: atom_id res chain seq x y z
N MET A 1 -2.81 -9.12 -31.79
CA MET A 1 -3.00 -10.17 -30.78
C MET A 1 -1.80 -10.16 -29.85
N ALA A 2 -1.91 -9.48 -28.70
CA ALA A 2 -0.92 -9.54 -27.62
C ALA A 2 -1.60 -10.24 -26.43
N THR A 3 -1.78 -11.54 -26.58
CA THR A 3 -2.60 -12.40 -25.72
C THR A 3 -1.75 -13.04 -24.62
N SER A 4 -2.18 -12.87 -23.38
CA SER A 4 -1.88 -13.67 -22.17
C SER A 4 -0.61 -13.43 -21.32
N GLU A 5 0.45 -12.75 -21.77
CA GLU A 5 1.69 -12.63 -20.95
C GLU A 5 1.69 -11.53 -19.86
N ARG A 6 0.58 -10.81 -19.63
CA ARG A 6 0.56 -9.61 -18.76
C ARG A 6 -0.34 -9.68 -17.52
N TYR A 7 -0.84 -10.85 -17.16
CA TYR A 7 -1.54 -11.04 -15.89
C TYR A 7 -0.66 -11.84 -14.94
N LEU A 8 -0.45 -11.30 -13.73
CA LEU A 8 0.10 -12.09 -12.63
C LEU A 8 -0.85 -13.26 -12.41
N ILE A 9 -0.43 -14.48 -12.75
CA ILE A 9 -1.26 -15.67 -12.58
C ILE A 9 -1.31 -15.94 -11.07
N VAL A 10 -2.43 -15.56 -10.46
CA VAL A 10 -2.79 -15.95 -9.10
C VAL A 10 -3.85 -17.06 -9.20
N PRO A 11 -3.81 -18.09 -8.34
CA PRO A 11 -4.66 -19.27 -8.47
C PRO A 11 -6.12 -19.06 -8.03
N PHE A 12 -6.55 -17.80 -7.88
CA PHE A 12 -7.87 -17.45 -7.35
C PHE A 12 -8.65 -16.67 -8.39
N ALA A 13 -9.96 -16.94 -8.50
CA ALA A 13 -10.83 -16.01 -9.21
C ALA A 13 -10.97 -14.71 -8.38
N PRO A 14 -11.22 -13.57 -9.04
CA PRO A 14 -11.46 -12.30 -8.34
C PRO A 14 -12.54 -12.42 -7.27
N GLY A 15 -12.18 -12.14 -6.01
CA GLY A 15 -13.08 -12.22 -4.86
C GLY A 15 -13.04 -13.54 -4.10
N GLU A 16 -12.27 -14.53 -4.55
CA GLU A 16 -12.13 -15.85 -3.91
C GLU A 16 -10.80 -16.00 -3.15
N SER A 17 -9.91 -15.02 -3.27
CA SER A 17 -8.64 -15.02 -2.54
C SER A 17 -8.83 -14.92 -1.02
N PRO A 18 -8.02 -15.62 -0.22
CA PRO A 18 -7.99 -15.46 1.23
C PRO A 18 -7.19 -14.23 1.70
N PHE A 19 -6.59 -13.46 0.78
CA PHE A 19 -5.79 -12.28 1.10
C PHE A 19 -6.59 -11.01 0.83
N HIS A 20 -6.95 -10.27 1.89
CA HIS A 20 -7.81 -9.10 1.77
C HIS A 20 -7.13 -7.78 2.12
N ALA A 21 -7.55 -6.74 1.41
CA ALA A 21 -7.28 -5.34 1.68
C ALA A 21 -8.57 -4.65 2.13
N LYS A 22 -8.43 -3.67 3.02
CA LYS A 22 -9.56 -2.85 3.48
C LYS A 22 -10.14 -2.02 2.33
N GLY A 23 -11.47 -1.99 2.20
CA GLY A 23 -12.17 -1.34 1.10
C GLY A 23 -11.91 0.15 0.95
N VAL A 24 -11.48 0.83 2.00
CA VAL A 24 -11.01 2.23 1.91
C VAL A 24 -9.89 2.39 0.88
N GLN A 25 -9.03 1.38 0.69
CA GLN A 25 -7.97 1.42 -0.31
C GLN A 25 -8.53 1.45 -1.75
N TYR A 26 -9.60 0.70 -2.01
CA TYR A 26 -10.31 0.76 -3.30
C TYR A 26 -10.98 2.11 -3.50
N VAL A 27 -11.72 2.60 -2.50
CA VAL A 27 -12.41 3.90 -2.57
C VAL A 27 -11.43 5.02 -2.89
N ASP A 28 -10.29 5.01 -2.22
CA ASP A 28 -9.22 5.97 -2.39
C ASP A 28 -8.55 5.87 -3.77
N ALA A 29 -8.20 4.66 -4.22
CA ALA A 29 -7.65 4.44 -5.56
C ALA A 29 -8.61 4.89 -6.66
N ILE A 30 -9.91 4.60 -6.52
CA ILE A 30 -10.95 5.07 -7.46
C ILE A 30 -10.98 6.60 -7.53
N ALA A 31 -10.86 7.29 -6.39
CA ALA A 31 -10.78 8.75 -6.37
C ALA A 31 -9.53 9.25 -7.11
N TYR A 32 -8.38 8.61 -6.92
CA TYR A 32 -7.17 8.94 -7.66
C TYR A 32 -7.37 8.77 -9.17
N TYR A 33 -7.94 7.63 -9.59
CA TYR A 33 -8.11 7.33 -11.00
C TYR A 33 -9.04 8.30 -11.72
N LYS A 34 -10.15 8.67 -11.08
CA LYS A 34 -11.11 9.64 -11.62
C LYS A 34 -10.47 11.00 -11.91
N GLU A 35 -9.47 11.39 -11.13
CA GLU A 35 -8.82 12.69 -11.24
C GLU A 35 -7.58 12.66 -12.16
N HIS A 36 -6.87 11.54 -12.23
CA HIS A 36 -5.53 11.49 -12.84
C HIS A 36 -5.39 10.59 -14.06
N ILE A 37 -6.37 9.73 -14.35
CA ILE A 37 -6.28 8.77 -15.45
C ILE A 37 -7.25 9.17 -16.56
N PRO A 38 -6.80 9.27 -17.82
CA PRO A 38 -7.70 9.48 -18.95
C PRO A 38 -8.80 8.42 -18.99
N GLY A 39 -10.06 8.86 -19.10
CA GLY A 39 -11.23 7.98 -19.02
C GLY A 39 -11.64 7.58 -17.60
N GLY A 40 -10.86 7.93 -16.57
CA GLY A 40 -11.17 7.68 -15.18
C GLY A 40 -11.29 6.20 -14.81
N TRP A 41 -11.98 5.93 -13.71
CA TRP A 41 -12.26 4.56 -13.26
C TRP A 41 -13.06 3.77 -14.30
N GLU A 42 -14.07 4.42 -14.87
CA GLU A 42 -14.98 3.83 -15.83
C GLU A 42 -14.24 3.41 -17.12
N GLY A 43 -13.27 4.21 -17.58
CA GLY A 43 -12.39 3.88 -18.70
C GLY A 43 -11.46 2.71 -18.40
N ILE A 44 -10.86 2.67 -17.20
CA ILE A 44 -10.01 1.55 -16.76
C ILE A 44 -10.82 0.26 -16.76
N VAL A 45 -11.96 0.22 -16.06
CA VAL A 45 -12.80 -0.99 -15.95
C VAL A 45 -13.43 -1.36 -17.28
N GLY A 46 -13.80 -0.37 -18.10
CA GLY A 46 -14.35 -0.56 -19.43
C GLY A 46 -13.42 -1.33 -20.36
N GLY A 47 -12.12 -1.05 -20.29
CA GLY A 47 -11.06 -1.67 -21.10
C GLY A 47 -10.56 -3.04 -20.61
N ILE A 48 -11.18 -3.63 -19.58
CA ILE A 48 -10.81 -4.97 -19.09
C ILE A 48 -11.53 -6.04 -19.94
N ASP A 49 -10.74 -6.90 -20.59
CA ASP A 49 -11.28 -8.01 -21.39
C ASP A 49 -11.72 -9.20 -20.52
N GLU A 50 -11.03 -9.44 -19.39
CA GLU A 50 -11.32 -10.59 -18.51
C GLU A 50 -12.64 -10.39 -17.74
N PRO A 51 -13.72 -11.16 -18.05
CA PRO A 51 -15.06 -10.85 -17.57
C PRO A 51 -15.21 -10.90 -16.05
N LYS A 52 -14.54 -11.86 -15.38
CA LYS A 52 -14.62 -11.99 -13.92
C LYS A 52 -13.94 -10.82 -13.21
N LEU A 53 -12.80 -10.38 -13.72
CA LEU A 53 -12.08 -9.22 -13.17
C LEU A 53 -12.88 -7.93 -13.39
N LYS A 54 -13.46 -7.76 -14.59
CA LYS A 54 -14.34 -6.64 -14.90
C LYS A 54 -15.56 -6.60 -13.99
N ALA A 55 -16.25 -7.73 -13.80
CA ALA A 55 -17.41 -7.83 -12.93
C ALA A 55 -17.06 -7.48 -11.48
N TYR A 56 -15.95 -8.03 -10.97
CA TYR A 56 -15.47 -7.71 -9.62
C TYR A 56 -15.15 -6.23 -9.46
N LEU A 57 -14.44 -5.61 -10.41
CA LEU A 57 -14.09 -4.18 -10.33
C LEU A 57 -15.29 -3.26 -10.64
N SER A 58 -16.36 -3.76 -11.25
CA SER A 58 -17.59 -2.98 -11.47
C SER A 58 -18.48 -2.87 -10.23
N GLN A 59 -18.18 -3.61 -9.16
CA GLN A 59 -18.97 -3.57 -7.92
C GLN A 59 -18.79 -2.25 -7.15
N ARG A 60 -19.69 -2.00 -6.21
CA ARG A 60 -19.53 -0.90 -5.24
C ARG A 60 -18.64 -1.33 -4.08
N PHE A 61 -17.54 -0.62 -3.86
CA PHE A 61 -16.66 -0.82 -2.71
C PHE A 61 -17.12 0.02 -1.50
N LEU A 62 -17.23 -0.62 -0.34
CA LEU A 62 -17.54 0.01 0.94
C LEU A 62 -16.26 0.15 1.76
N ALA A 63 -15.98 1.35 2.28
CA ALA A 63 -14.72 1.63 2.98
C ALA A 63 -14.42 0.67 4.15
N GLY A 64 -15.46 0.22 4.86
CA GLY A 64 -15.36 -0.65 6.03
C GLY A 64 -15.25 -2.15 5.75
N ALA A 65 -15.52 -2.61 4.52
CA ALA A 65 -15.51 -4.03 4.18
C ALA A 65 -14.11 -4.52 3.76
N TRP A 66 -13.96 -5.85 3.67
CA TRP A 66 -12.74 -6.51 3.20
C TRP A 66 -12.92 -6.99 1.77
N TYR A 67 -11.87 -6.83 0.95
CA TYR A 67 -11.88 -7.13 -0.48
C TYR A 67 -10.59 -7.81 -0.89
N ASP A 68 -10.65 -8.70 -1.86
CA ASP A 68 -9.50 -9.39 -2.44
C ASP A 68 -8.38 -8.41 -2.86
N VAL A 69 -7.16 -8.65 -2.42
CA VAL A 69 -6.00 -7.80 -2.74
C VAL A 69 -5.51 -7.96 -4.18
N PHE A 70 -5.80 -9.07 -4.87
CA PHE A 70 -5.25 -9.30 -6.20
C PHE A 70 -5.91 -8.45 -7.29
N PRO A 71 -7.25 -8.30 -7.34
CA PRO A 71 -7.88 -7.32 -8.24
C PRO A 71 -7.41 -5.89 -7.95
N TYR A 72 -7.06 -5.57 -6.69
CA TYR A 72 -6.50 -4.27 -6.32
C TYR A 72 -5.13 -4.05 -6.97
N VAL A 73 -4.22 -5.03 -6.86
CA VAL A 73 -2.91 -4.98 -7.53
C VAL A 73 -3.05 -4.95 -9.06
N ALA A 74 -3.97 -5.76 -9.60
CA ALA A 74 -4.22 -5.83 -11.05
C ALA A 74 -4.67 -4.48 -11.61
N VAL A 75 -5.61 -3.79 -10.95
CA VAL A 75 -6.13 -2.53 -11.46
C VAL A 75 -5.09 -1.40 -11.44
N HIS A 76 -4.16 -1.39 -10.46
CA HIS A 76 -3.02 -0.47 -10.49
C HIS A 76 -2.11 -0.73 -11.68
N ARG A 77 -1.86 -1.99 -12.02
CA ARG A 77 -1.01 -2.34 -13.16
C ARG A 77 -1.66 -1.92 -14.47
N ILE A 78 -2.96 -2.14 -14.63
CA ILE A 78 -3.74 -1.67 -15.78
C ILE A 78 -3.66 -0.14 -15.88
N ALA A 79 -3.90 0.57 -14.77
CA ALA A 79 -3.82 2.03 -14.72
C ALA A 79 -2.42 2.56 -15.04
N SER A 80 -1.35 1.89 -14.59
CA SER A 80 0.03 2.29 -14.92
C SER A 80 0.34 2.15 -16.41
N ILE A 81 -0.20 1.11 -17.05
CA ILE A 81 -0.04 0.86 -18.49
C ILE A 81 -0.79 1.92 -19.30
N SER A 82 -2.01 2.27 -18.89
CA SER A 82 -2.84 3.24 -19.61
C SER A 82 -2.26 4.64 -19.66
N VAL A 83 -1.37 4.98 -18.70
CA VAL A 83 -0.64 6.25 -18.68
C VAL A 83 0.85 6.12 -19.04
N GLY A 84 1.28 4.95 -19.50
CA GLY A 84 2.65 4.71 -19.99
C GLY A 84 3.74 4.85 -18.92
N GLN A 85 3.46 4.45 -17.68
CA GLN A 85 4.40 4.64 -16.56
C GLN A 85 4.90 3.34 -15.95
N PRO A 86 6.16 3.30 -15.47
CA PRO A 86 6.64 2.19 -14.69
C PRO A 86 5.74 1.93 -13.47
N TYR A 87 5.37 0.67 -13.27
CA TYR A 87 4.37 0.27 -12.29
C TYR A 87 4.67 0.79 -10.87
N LEU A 88 5.89 0.62 -10.38
CA LEU A 88 6.22 1.02 -9.01
C LEU A 88 6.29 2.54 -8.84
N ASP A 89 6.66 3.29 -9.88
CA ASP A 89 6.66 4.75 -9.85
C ASP A 89 5.24 5.29 -9.84
N PHE A 90 4.34 4.63 -10.60
CA PHE A 90 2.91 4.88 -10.53
C PHE A 90 2.36 4.68 -9.11
N ILE A 91 2.68 3.54 -8.47
CA ILE A 91 2.26 3.25 -7.09
C ILE A 91 2.76 4.31 -6.12
N ARG A 92 4.06 4.70 -6.20
CA ARG A 92 4.62 5.73 -5.30
C ARG A 92 3.93 7.07 -5.47
N ARG A 93 3.68 7.50 -6.70
CA ARG A 93 2.99 8.78 -6.95
C ARG A 93 1.55 8.74 -6.44
N MET A 94 0.81 7.69 -6.77
CA MET A 94 -0.57 7.52 -6.30
C MET A 94 -0.61 7.51 -4.77
N ALA A 95 0.27 6.75 -4.11
CA ALA A 95 0.37 6.73 -2.66
C ALA A 95 0.60 8.15 -2.11
N GLY A 96 1.54 8.92 -2.67
CA GLY A 96 1.79 10.30 -2.26
C GLY A 96 0.53 11.17 -2.30
N TRP A 97 -0.22 11.13 -3.41
CA TRP A 97 -1.48 11.86 -3.55
C TRP A 97 -2.53 11.41 -2.52
N LEU A 98 -2.67 10.09 -2.32
CA LEU A 98 -3.62 9.50 -1.37
C LEU A 98 -3.31 9.90 0.07
N ILE A 99 -2.04 9.81 0.45
CA ILE A 99 -1.59 10.13 1.80
C ILE A 99 -1.79 11.62 2.09
N ASP A 100 -1.47 12.50 1.15
CA ASP A 100 -1.72 13.94 1.29
C ASP A 100 -3.22 14.23 1.45
N ARG A 101 -4.11 13.46 0.80
CA ARG A 101 -5.56 13.56 0.98
C ARG A 101 -6.02 13.00 2.33
N GLN A 102 -5.58 11.81 2.72
CA GLN A 102 -5.93 11.19 4.01
C GLN A 102 -5.46 12.03 5.21
N PHE A 103 -4.28 12.65 5.09
CA PHE A 103 -3.71 13.53 6.11
C PHE A 103 -4.18 14.99 5.97
N ARG A 104 -5.20 15.31 5.18
CA ARG A 104 -5.80 16.67 5.22
C ARG A 104 -6.86 16.83 6.32
N GLY A 105 -7.26 15.75 7.00
CA GLY A 105 -8.30 15.76 8.03
C GLY A 105 -7.81 15.40 9.44
N ILE A 106 -8.69 14.74 10.20
CA ILE A 106 -8.50 14.43 11.63
C ILE A 106 -7.23 13.61 11.92
N TYR A 107 -6.80 12.76 10.98
CA TYR A 107 -5.57 11.98 11.09
C TYR A 107 -4.30 12.84 11.21
N ARG A 108 -4.25 14.01 10.56
CA ARG A 108 -3.09 14.92 10.70
C ARG A 108 -3.04 15.61 12.05
N VAL A 109 -4.19 15.89 12.66
CA VAL A 109 -4.24 16.45 14.02
C VAL A 109 -3.65 15.44 14.99
N PHE A 110 -4.06 14.17 14.92
CA PHE A 110 -3.51 13.13 15.78
C PHE A 110 -2.03 12.84 15.50
N LEU A 111 -1.59 12.84 14.23
CA LEU A 111 -0.19 12.62 13.89
C LEU A 111 0.73 13.77 14.32
N LYS A 112 0.26 15.02 14.25
CA LYS A 112 1.04 16.18 14.74
C LYS A 112 1.21 16.22 16.25
N ILE A 113 0.25 15.65 16.99
CA ILE A 113 0.35 15.50 18.45
C ILE A 113 1.28 14.32 18.79
N GLY A 114 1.39 13.33 17.90
CA GLY A 114 2.26 12.17 18.06
C GLY A 114 3.74 12.50 17.87
N ARG A 115 4.60 11.83 18.65
CA ARG A 115 6.05 11.79 18.40
C ARG A 115 6.35 10.82 17.25
N PRO A 116 7.42 11.01 16.46
CA PRO A 116 7.78 10.07 15.39
C PRO A 116 7.97 8.62 15.88
N ASP A 117 8.47 8.45 17.10
CA ASP A 117 8.58 7.12 17.75
C ASP A 117 7.22 6.44 17.89
N ALA A 118 6.17 7.19 18.27
CA ALA A 118 4.82 6.64 18.41
C ALA A 118 4.24 6.21 17.05
N VAL A 119 4.57 6.95 15.97
CA VAL A 119 4.20 6.55 14.60
C VAL A 119 4.87 5.22 14.25
N ALA A 120 6.18 5.10 14.47
CA ALA A 120 6.92 3.88 14.16
C ALA A 120 6.42 2.68 14.97
N GLN A 121 6.20 2.85 16.28
CA GLN A 121 5.69 1.79 17.16
C GLN A 121 4.24 1.40 16.84
N GLY A 122 3.43 2.31 16.30
CA GLY A 122 2.04 2.06 15.93
C GLY A 122 1.84 1.28 14.62
N LEU A 123 2.90 1.07 13.83
CA LEU A 123 2.80 0.44 12.51
C LEU A 123 2.12 -0.95 12.49
N PRO A 124 2.32 -1.85 13.48
CA PRO A 124 1.61 -3.12 13.54
C PRO A 124 0.09 -2.96 13.62
N GLY A 125 -0.37 -2.04 14.48
CA GLY A 125 -1.78 -1.74 14.66
C GLY A 125 -2.40 -1.01 13.46
N ILE A 126 -1.60 -0.28 12.68
CA ILE A 126 -2.07 0.35 11.45
C ILE A 126 -2.17 -0.70 10.33
N ALA A 127 -1.14 -1.53 10.13
CA ALA A 127 -1.09 -2.51 9.06
C ALA A 127 -2.26 -3.51 9.14
N SER A 128 -2.57 -4.01 10.34
CA SER A 128 -3.70 -4.92 10.59
C SER A 128 -5.09 -4.33 10.30
N LYS A 129 -5.23 -2.99 10.26
CA LYS A 129 -6.48 -2.33 9.84
C LYS A 129 -6.66 -2.31 8.33
N TYR A 130 -5.57 -2.44 7.58
CA TYR A 130 -5.56 -2.35 6.12
C TYR A 130 -5.46 -3.71 5.44
N TYR A 131 -4.88 -4.71 6.10
CA TYR A 131 -4.68 -6.05 5.57
C TYR A 131 -4.89 -7.10 6.67
N ASP A 132 -5.56 -8.20 6.36
CA ASP A 132 -5.88 -9.27 7.32
C ASP A 132 -4.84 -10.40 7.35
N PHE A 133 -3.93 -10.44 6.37
CA PHE A 133 -2.89 -11.47 6.22
C PHE A 133 -1.49 -10.99 6.67
N LEU A 134 -1.31 -9.70 6.92
CA LEU A 134 -0.02 -9.09 7.22
C LEU A 134 0.32 -9.19 8.71
N ARG A 135 1.50 -9.73 9.00
CA ARG A 135 2.09 -9.74 10.35
C ARG A 135 3.24 -8.76 10.38
N VAL A 136 3.11 -7.72 11.18
CA VAL A 136 4.11 -6.65 11.25
C VAL A 136 4.71 -6.55 12.65
N ASP A 137 6.03 -6.61 12.71
CA ASP A 137 6.82 -6.40 13.92
C ASP A 137 7.66 -5.14 13.78
N VAL A 138 7.84 -4.42 14.89
CA VAL A 138 8.67 -3.23 14.95
C VAL A 138 9.67 -3.38 16.09
N LYS A 139 10.93 -3.11 15.80
CA LYS A 139 12.01 -3.11 16.79
C LYS A 139 12.71 -1.76 16.74
N GLN A 140 12.83 -1.12 17.90
CA GLN A 140 13.73 0.02 18.04
C GLN A 140 15.16 -0.50 18.11
N ILE A 141 16.02 -0.05 17.18
CA ILE A 141 17.44 -0.37 17.16
C ILE A 141 18.26 0.74 17.85
N GLY A 142 17.75 1.97 17.86
CA GLY A 142 18.31 3.09 18.61
C GLY A 142 17.38 4.30 18.63
N PRO A 143 17.79 5.43 19.24
CA PRO A 143 17.04 6.67 19.20
C PRO A 143 16.77 7.10 17.75
N GLY A 144 15.49 7.28 17.39
CA GLY A 144 15.08 7.62 16.02
C GLY A 144 15.47 6.59 14.95
N HIS A 145 15.77 5.34 15.33
CA HIS A 145 16.16 4.27 14.41
C HIS A 145 15.38 2.99 14.69
N TYR A 146 14.58 2.58 13.72
CA TYR A 146 13.69 1.43 13.81
C TYR A 146 13.91 0.47 12.65
N GLU A 147 13.70 -0.80 12.92
CA GLU A 147 13.51 -1.82 11.92
C GLU A 147 12.07 -2.31 12.00
N THR A 148 11.46 -2.52 10.83
CA THR A 148 10.14 -3.15 10.75
C THR A 148 10.19 -4.35 9.83
N ARG A 149 9.55 -5.43 10.24
CA ARG A 149 9.42 -6.67 9.47
C ARG A 149 7.95 -6.89 9.17
N ALA A 150 7.62 -7.18 7.91
CA ALA A 150 6.27 -7.47 7.48
C ALA A 150 6.27 -8.83 6.77
N GLY A 151 5.64 -9.83 7.39
CA GLY A 151 5.49 -11.19 6.88
C GLY A 151 4.06 -11.50 6.46
N GLY A 152 3.87 -12.65 5.81
CA GLY A 152 2.59 -13.10 5.26
C GLY A 152 2.24 -12.52 3.89
N LEU A 153 3.13 -11.76 3.25
CA LEU A 153 2.86 -11.14 1.95
C LEU A 153 2.99 -12.15 0.82
N PRO A 154 1.97 -12.35 -0.04
CA PRO A 154 2.17 -13.03 -1.31
C PRO A 154 3.26 -12.31 -2.12
N VAL A 155 4.17 -13.05 -2.74
CA VAL A 155 5.30 -12.47 -3.50
C VAL A 155 4.86 -11.44 -4.54
N VAL A 156 3.69 -11.65 -5.14
CA VAL A 156 3.11 -10.78 -6.17
C VAL A 156 2.57 -9.46 -5.62
N VAL A 157 2.23 -9.39 -4.33
CA VAL A 157 1.72 -8.20 -3.64
C VAL A 157 2.86 -7.38 -3.03
N ALA A 158 3.96 -8.04 -2.65
CA ALA A 158 5.05 -7.44 -1.91
C ALA A 158 5.62 -6.14 -2.54
N PRO A 159 5.89 -6.05 -3.85
CA PRO A 159 6.40 -4.82 -4.45
C PRO A 159 5.43 -3.63 -4.33
N THR A 160 4.13 -3.89 -4.45
CA THR A 160 3.09 -2.86 -4.29
C THR A 160 3.00 -2.39 -2.85
N TYR A 161 3.02 -3.32 -1.90
CA TYR A 161 3.06 -2.99 -0.48
C TYR A 161 4.32 -2.19 -0.12
N GLN A 162 5.50 -2.59 -0.61
CA GLN A 162 6.76 -1.89 -0.36
C GLN A 162 6.72 -0.45 -0.88
N ALA A 163 6.31 -0.27 -2.14
CA ALA A 163 6.24 1.06 -2.75
C ALA A 163 5.22 1.99 -2.07
N ALA A 164 4.01 1.51 -1.76
CA ALA A 164 2.99 2.32 -1.13
C ALA A 164 3.30 2.62 0.35
N SER A 165 3.74 1.61 1.10
CA SER A 165 4.02 1.77 2.54
C SER A 165 5.27 2.60 2.82
N GLU A 166 6.27 2.59 1.94
CA GLU A 166 7.43 3.48 2.01
C GLU A 166 6.98 4.95 2.04
N VAL A 167 6.15 5.36 1.08
CA VAL A 167 5.65 6.75 0.99
C VAL A 167 4.80 7.10 2.22
N ALA A 168 3.92 6.18 2.64
CA ALA A 168 3.05 6.39 3.81
C ALA A 168 3.83 6.61 5.10
N VAL A 169 4.84 5.77 5.34
CA VAL A 169 5.61 5.81 6.58
C VAL A 169 6.52 7.03 6.62
N ILE A 170 7.20 7.35 5.52
CA ILE A 170 8.03 8.56 5.45
C ILE A 170 7.17 9.79 5.75
N LYS A 171 6.06 9.95 5.03
CA LYS A 171 5.18 11.12 5.20
C LYS A 171 4.56 11.21 6.59
N ALA A 172 4.16 10.08 7.18
CA ALA A 172 3.62 10.06 8.54
C ALA A 172 4.66 10.51 9.58
N LEU A 173 5.92 10.09 9.43
CA LEU A 173 7.02 10.52 10.29
C LEU A 173 7.35 12.00 10.10
N GLU A 174 7.31 12.53 8.87
CA GLU A 174 7.49 13.97 8.62
C GLU A 174 6.42 14.79 9.35
N ILE A 175 5.15 14.38 9.26
CA ILE A 175 4.03 15.05 9.91
C ILE A 175 4.16 15.02 11.44
N ALA A 176 4.71 13.94 11.99
CA ALA A 176 5.01 13.80 13.41
C ALA A 176 6.28 14.55 13.87
N GLY A 177 6.95 15.28 12.96
CA GLY A 177 8.12 16.12 13.29
C GLY A 177 9.48 15.43 13.11
N GLY A 178 9.51 14.26 12.47
CA GLY A 178 10.75 13.64 12.01
C GLY A 178 11.39 14.45 10.88
N ARG A 179 12.72 14.59 10.93
CA ARG A 179 13.53 15.27 9.90
C ARG A 179 14.60 14.34 9.39
N ASN A 180 15.17 14.65 8.22
CA ASN A 180 16.28 13.89 7.62
C ASN A 180 15.98 12.39 7.56
N ILE A 181 14.74 12.04 7.19
CA ILE A 181 14.24 10.68 7.22
C ILE A 181 14.97 9.85 6.16
N ARG A 182 15.60 8.77 6.60
CA ARG A 182 16.24 7.78 5.73
C ARG A 182 15.47 6.48 5.83
N HIS A 183 15.03 5.98 4.70
CA HIS A 183 14.32 4.72 4.58
C HIS A 183 15.13 3.80 3.65
N ARG A 184 15.20 2.51 4.01
CA ARG A 184 15.87 1.51 3.19
C ARG A 184 15.15 0.16 3.31
N TRP A 185 14.77 -0.41 2.17
CA TRP A 185 14.40 -1.82 2.09
C TRP A 185 15.65 -2.70 2.15
N MET A 186 15.58 -3.74 2.96
CA MET A 186 16.53 -4.84 2.97
C MET A 186 16.09 -5.90 1.94
N PRO A 187 16.96 -6.84 1.55
CA PRO A 187 16.57 -7.94 0.67
C PRO A 187 15.33 -8.66 1.20
N THR A 188 14.40 -8.95 0.29
CA THR A 188 13.20 -9.73 0.58
C THR A 188 13.59 -11.17 0.89
N GLU A 189 13.02 -11.72 1.96
CA GLU A 189 13.30 -13.08 2.44
C GLU A 189 12.08 -13.99 2.21
N PRO A 190 12.24 -15.30 1.95
CA PRO A 190 11.12 -16.24 1.96
C PRO A 190 10.41 -16.29 3.32
N ASP A 191 9.09 -16.46 3.32
CA ASP A 191 8.25 -16.54 4.52
C ASP A 191 7.26 -17.71 4.47
N GLY A 192 7.65 -18.79 3.80
CA GLY A 192 6.85 -19.99 3.62
C GLY A 192 5.86 -19.89 2.45
N GLU A 193 4.75 -20.60 2.58
CA GLU A 193 3.68 -20.69 1.58
C GLU A 193 2.33 -20.62 2.28
N ALA A 194 1.33 -20.00 1.64
CA ALA A 194 -0.05 -20.15 2.03
C ALA A 194 -0.96 -20.18 0.80
N HIS A 195 -1.95 -21.07 0.83
CA HIS A 195 -2.97 -21.20 -0.22
C HIS A 195 -2.37 -21.38 -1.63
N GLY A 196 -1.25 -22.11 -1.74
CA GLY A 196 -0.56 -22.34 -3.01
C GLY A 196 0.24 -21.15 -3.54
N LEU A 197 0.47 -20.12 -2.73
CA LEU A 197 1.31 -18.97 -3.08
C LEU A 197 2.55 -18.87 -2.19
N PRO A 198 3.73 -18.63 -2.78
CA PRO A 198 4.92 -18.32 -2.00
C PRO A 198 4.74 -16.97 -1.29
N LEU A 199 5.04 -16.98 0.00
CA LEU A 199 5.02 -15.79 0.84
C LEU A 199 6.43 -15.26 1.03
N VAL A 200 6.50 -13.96 1.27
CA VAL A 200 7.75 -13.27 1.55
C VAL A 200 7.63 -12.39 2.78
N ARG A 201 8.78 -12.16 3.41
CA ARG A 201 8.99 -11.20 4.46
C ARG A 201 9.80 -10.04 3.91
N VAL A 202 9.26 -8.84 4.05
CA VAL A 202 9.97 -7.60 3.72
C VAL A 202 10.45 -6.94 5.00
N ARG A 203 11.68 -6.45 4.98
CA ARG A 203 12.30 -5.75 6.11
C ARG A 203 12.74 -4.37 5.66
N ARG A 204 12.42 -3.34 6.44
CA ARG A 204 12.96 -1.99 6.25
C ARG A 204 13.66 -1.50 7.50
N GLU A 205 14.70 -0.72 7.29
CA GLU A 205 15.24 0.19 8.28
C GLU A 205 14.72 1.59 8.01
N ILE A 206 14.36 2.31 9.08
CA ILE A 206 14.01 3.71 9.02
C ILE A 206 14.70 4.49 10.12
N ARG A 207 15.24 5.66 9.75
CA ARG A 207 15.98 6.55 10.64
C ARG A 207 15.51 7.98 10.47
N TRP A 208 15.49 8.77 11.54
CA TRP A 208 15.21 10.20 11.49
C TRP A 208 15.91 10.95 12.61
N GLU A 209 16.04 12.26 12.44
CA GLU A 209 16.38 13.20 13.49
C GLU A 209 15.10 13.78 14.09
N SER A 210 15.05 13.90 15.42
CA SER A 210 13.90 14.55 16.07
C SER A 210 14.04 16.06 15.92
N GLY A 211 13.03 16.73 15.37
CA GLY A 211 12.97 18.18 15.44
C GLY A 211 12.87 18.65 16.89
N ARG A 212 13.71 19.60 17.33
CA ARG A 212 13.40 20.39 18.53
C ARG A 212 12.08 21.12 18.25
N ILE A 213 11.07 20.85 19.07
CA ILE A 213 9.92 21.76 19.18
C ILE A 213 10.49 23.00 19.87
N VAL A 214 10.71 24.06 19.09
CA VAL A 214 10.93 25.39 19.67
C VAL A 214 9.54 25.84 20.07
N ASN A 215 9.23 25.77 21.37
CA ASN A 215 8.09 26.49 21.90
C ASN A 215 8.48 27.98 21.88
N GLU A 216 7.85 28.75 20.99
CA GLU A 216 7.73 30.20 21.16
C GLU A 216 6.58 30.49 22.12
#